data_AF-A0A7C6FCE4-F1
#
_entry.id   AF-A0A7C6FCE4-F1
#
_cell.length_a   1.000
_cell.length_b   1.000
_cell.length_c   1.000
_cell.angle_alpha   90.00
_cell.angle_beta   90.00
_cell.angle_gamma   90.00
#
_symmetry.space_group_name_H-M   'P 1'
#
loop_
_entity.id
_entity.type
_entity.pdbx_description
1 polymer ?
#
loop_
_entity_poly.entity_id
_entity_poly.type
_entity_poly.pdbx_seq_one_letter_code
_entity_poly.pdbx_strand_id
1 'polypeptide(L)'
;MELYPFIQFTLNSRFIKRWLVAGLIFFIPFLDFFSIGYLSRTIRTMMAGGMGLPTWEKKGEIWIEGLKQVFLFILYEAVPFFLFSFGFFLTALHPFTAFFGRIITFLGFIAMFIFSFFMPFAFAVFAEEMDFKKALEFENILKAIKEVLIQYIAGYIGIMFLIGFFYLTVLRIPYLIGFVMFSILTYYILILGAYYFAQLFIRTSLSTVKITEDVLKDI
;
A
#
# COMPACT_ATOMS: atom_id res chain seq x y z
N MET A 1 17.34 3.53 -7.02
CA MET A 1 17.06 2.47 -6.04
C MET A 1 17.24 1.15 -6.76
N GLU A 2 18.08 0.27 -6.25
CA GLU A 2 18.37 -1.00 -6.90
C GLU A 2 17.30 -2.03 -6.50
N LEU A 3 16.30 -2.22 -7.38
CA LEU A 3 15.27 -3.25 -7.19
C LEU A 3 15.80 -4.66 -7.46
N TYR A 4 16.81 -4.77 -8.32
CA TYR A 4 17.36 -6.06 -8.76
C TYR A 4 17.96 -6.89 -7.60
N PRO A 5 18.84 -6.34 -6.74
CA PRO A 5 19.35 -7.08 -5.57
C PRO A 5 18.22 -7.50 -4.62
N PHE A 6 17.19 -6.67 -4.46
CA PHE A 6 16.05 -6.98 -3.61
C PHE A 6 15.19 -8.12 -4.18
N ILE A 7 14.99 -8.16 -5.50
CA ILE A 7 14.32 -9.28 -6.18
C ILE A 7 15.13 -10.57 -5.99
N GLN A 8 16.45 -10.54 -6.18
CA GLN A 8 17.30 -11.71 -5.94
C GLN A 8 17.22 -12.20 -4.49
N PHE A 9 17.22 -11.27 -3.52
CA PHE A 9 17.08 -11.58 -2.11
C PHE A 9 15.72 -12.25 -1.79
N THR A 10 14.62 -11.68 -2.29
CA THR A 10 13.26 -12.17 -1.98
C THR A 10 12.94 -13.52 -2.65
N LEU A 11 13.59 -13.84 -3.76
CA LEU A 11 13.44 -15.12 -4.46
C LEU A 11 14.32 -16.26 -3.89
N ASN A 12 15.24 -15.95 -2.97
CA ASN A 12 16.01 -16.96 -2.29
C ASN A 12 15.09 -17.94 -1.53
N SER A 13 15.39 -19.24 -1.61
CA SER A 13 14.57 -20.33 -1.05
C SER A 13 14.25 -20.16 0.44
N ARG A 14 15.10 -19.45 1.19
CA ARG A 14 14.90 -19.15 2.61
C ARG A 14 13.81 -18.11 2.87
N PHE A 15 13.62 -17.17 1.94
CA PHE A 15 12.74 -16.01 2.10
C PHE A 15 11.46 -16.12 1.27
N ILE A 16 11.49 -16.88 0.17
CA ILE A 16 10.34 -17.01 -0.74
C ILE A 16 9.07 -17.49 -0.03
N LYS A 17 9.22 -18.44 0.90
CA LYS A 17 8.10 -18.99 1.68
C LYS A 17 7.42 -17.92 2.54
N ARG A 18 8.14 -16.90 2.99
CA ARG A 18 7.61 -15.91 3.94
C ARG A 18 6.56 -15.03 3.29
N TRP A 19 6.85 -14.51 2.09
CA TRP A 19 5.91 -13.66 1.37
C TRP A 19 4.87 -14.47 0.58
N LEU A 20 5.19 -15.71 0.17
CA LEU A 20 4.22 -16.57 -0.52
C LEU A 20 3.01 -16.89 0.39
N VAL A 21 3.25 -17.17 1.68
CA VAL A 21 2.17 -17.38 2.66
C VAL A 21 1.28 -16.14 2.81
N ALA A 22 1.89 -14.95 2.92
CA ALA A 22 1.13 -13.71 2.96
C ALA A 22 0.37 -13.46 1.65
N GLY A 23 0.95 -13.80 0.50
CA GLY A 23 0.26 -13.72 -0.79
C GLY A 23 -0.94 -14.67 -0.89
N LEU A 24 -0.86 -15.88 -0.33
CA LEU A 24 -1.97 -16.84 -0.31
C LEU A 24 -3.16 -16.36 0.52
N ILE A 25 -2.90 -15.69 1.64
CA ILE A 25 -3.96 -15.25 2.56
C ILE A 25 -4.44 -13.81 2.29
N PHE A 26 -3.79 -13.09 1.36
CA PHE A 26 -4.04 -11.66 1.11
C PHE A 26 -5.48 -11.33 0.70
N PHE A 27 -6.15 -12.20 -0.06
CA PHE A 27 -7.57 -12.00 -0.43
C PHE A 27 -8.55 -12.78 0.45
N ILE A 28 -8.10 -13.41 1.53
CA ILE A 28 -9.00 -14.07 2.48
C ILE A 28 -9.38 -13.07 3.56
N PRO A 29 -10.65 -12.66 3.69
CA PRO A 29 -11.07 -11.66 4.68
C PRO A 29 -10.63 -12.03 6.10
N PHE A 30 -10.24 -11.02 6.88
CA PHE A 30 -9.71 -11.12 8.26
C PHE A 30 -8.34 -11.80 8.39
N LEU A 31 -7.99 -12.72 7.47
CA LEU A 31 -6.63 -13.27 7.37
C LEU A 31 -5.71 -12.33 6.60
N ASP A 32 -6.25 -11.52 5.69
CA ASP A 32 -5.58 -10.44 4.99
C ASP A 32 -4.87 -9.45 5.93
N PHE A 33 -5.36 -9.30 7.17
CA PHE A 33 -4.69 -8.50 8.20
C PHE A 33 -3.28 -9.03 8.49
N PHE A 34 -3.05 -10.34 8.43
CA PHE A 34 -1.70 -10.87 8.55
C PHE A 34 -0.80 -10.41 7.41
N SER A 35 -1.30 -10.40 6.17
CA SER A 35 -0.55 -9.97 4.99
C SER A 35 -0.25 -8.48 5.03
N ILE A 36 -1.22 -7.66 5.44
CA ILE A 36 -1.06 -6.21 5.55
C ILE A 36 -0.14 -5.85 6.71
N GLY A 37 -0.27 -6.53 7.85
CA GLY A 37 0.64 -6.35 8.99
C GLY A 37 2.08 -6.76 8.66
N TYR A 38 2.24 -7.86 7.93
CA TYR A 38 3.55 -8.29 7.42
C TYR A 38 4.14 -7.22 6.50
N LEU A 39 3.33 -6.61 5.63
CA LEU A 39 3.76 -5.52 4.76
C LEU A 39 4.20 -4.29 5.57
N SER A 40 3.44 -3.91 6.60
CA SER A 40 3.79 -2.81 7.51
C SER A 40 5.15 -3.00 8.18
N ARG A 41 5.42 -4.21 8.71
CA ARG A 41 6.74 -4.55 9.27
C ARG A 41 7.84 -4.56 8.24
N THR A 42 7.52 -4.98 7.02
CA THR A 42 8.45 -4.96 5.89
C THR A 42 8.87 -3.52 5.60
N ILE A 43 7.92 -2.59 5.49
CA ILE A 43 8.18 -1.15 5.34
C ILE A 43 9.07 -0.63 6.47
N ARG A 44 8.72 -0.89 7.74
CA ARG A 44 9.52 -0.48 8.90
C ARG A 44 10.96 -1.00 8.84
N THR A 45 11.13 -2.28 8.53
CA THR A 45 12.46 -2.91 8.44
C THR A 45 13.31 -2.29 7.33
N MET A 46 12.67 -1.97 6.20
CA MET A 46 13.30 -1.32 5.06
C MET A 46 13.69 0.13 5.33
N MET A 47 12.87 0.84 6.10
CA MET A 47 13.19 2.20 6.56
C MET A 47 14.38 2.23 7.52
N ALA A 48 14.54 1.19 8.34
CA ALA A 48 15.69 1.01 9.22
C ALA A 48 16.99 0.58 8.48
N GLY A 49 17.01 0.60 7.15
CA GLY A 49 18.19 0.24 6.34
C GLY A 49 18.37 -1.26 6.08
N GLY A 50 17.43 -2.11 6.52
CA GLY A 50 17.49 -3.55 6.28
C GLY A 50 16.83 -3.99 4.97
N MET A 51 17.43 -4.93 4.24
CA MET A 51 16.76 -5.65 3.15
C MET A 51 15.89 -6.82 3.65
N GLY A 52 15.69 -6.93 4.97
CA GLY A 52 15.08 -8.09 5.62
C GLY A 52 13.57 -8.17 5.44
N LEU A 53 13.08 -9.37 5.14
CA LEU A 53 11.67 -9.73 5.24
C LEU A 53 11.36 -10.23 6.67
N PRO A 54 10.27 -9.77 7.32
CA PRO A 54 9.95 -10.13 8.70
C PRO A 54 9.68 -11.64 8.85
N THR A 55 9.86 -12.16 10.07
CA THR A 55 9.50 -13.54 10.42
C THR A 55 8.06 -13.64 10.91
N TRP A 56 7.49 -14.85 10.83
CA TRP A 56 6.12 -15.15 11.29
C TRP A 56 6.03 -15.51 12.78
N GLU A 57 7.05 -15.22 13.59
CA GLU A 57 7.13 -15.65 14.99
C GLU A 57 6.12 -14.93 15.89
N LYS A 58 5.88 -13.64 15.63
CA LYS A 58 5.00 -12.77 16.44
C LYS A 58 3.66 -12.51 15.77
N LYS A 59 2.92 -13.57 15.45
CA LYS A 59 1.67 -13.51 14.66
C LYS A 59 0.63 -12.54 15.23
N GLY A 60 0.43 -12.53 16.55
CA GLY A 60 -0.56 -11.64 17.18
C GLY A 60 -0.26 -10.16 16.98
N GLU A 61 1.01 -9.76 17.11
CA GLU A 61 1.43 -8.38 16.86
C GLU A 61 1.30 -8.02 15.36
N ILE A 62 1.67 -8.94 14.45
CA ILE A 62 1.49 -8.76 13.00
C ILE A 62 0.02 -8.51 12.68
N TRP A 63 -0.88 -9.30 13.25
CA TRP A 63 -2.32 -9.16 13.01
C TRP A 63 -2.85 -7.80 13.48
N ILE A 64 -2.45 -7.35 14.68
CA ILE A 64 -2.85 -6.03 15.22
C ILE A 64 -2.31 -4.90 14.36
N GLU A 65 -1.06 -4.98 13.90
CA GLU A 65 -0.49 -3.98 12.98
C GLU A 65 -1.24 -3.94 11.66
N GLY A 66 -1.63 -5.10 11.13
CA GLY A 66 -2.44 -5.19 9.92
C GLY A 66 -3.83 -4.60 10.08
N LEU A 67 -4.51 -4.91 11.19
CA LEU A 67 -5.80 -4.32 11.53
C LEU A 67 -5.70 -2.79 11.59
N LYS A 68 -4.64 -2.25 12.19
CA LYS A 68 -4.40 -0.81 12.26
C LYS A 68 -4.18 -0.21 10.87
N GLN A 69 -3.41 -0.85 10.00
CA GLN A 69 -3.22 -0.39 8.61
C GLN A 69 -4.51 -0.46 7.79
N VAL A 70 -5.33 -1.50 7.97
CA VAL A 70 -6.66 -1.59 7.35
C VAL A 70 -7.56 -0.46 7.85
N PHE A 71 -7.51 -0.14 9.15
CA PHE A 71 -8.24 1.01 9.68
C PHE A 71 -7.78 2.32 9.03
N LEU A 72 -6.47 2.52 8.82
CA LEU A 72 -5.94 3.67 8.09
C LEU A 72 -6.44 3.71 6.64
N PHE A 73 -6.41 2.58 5.92
CA PHE A 73 -6.99 2.44 4.58
C PHE A 73 -8.47 2.85 4.56
N ILE A 74 -9.27 2.38 5.52
CA ILE A 74 -10.68 2.76 5.65
C ILE A 74 -10.83 4.27 5.84
N LEU A 75 -9.98 4.90 6.65
CA LEU A 75 -10.05 6.36 6.85
C LEU A 75 -9.75 7.15 5.56
N TYR A 76 -8.76 6.70 4.79
CA TYR A 76 -8.43 7.30 3.49
C TYR A 76 -9.56 7.13 2.46
N GLU A 77 -10.19 5.96 2.44
CA GLU A 77 -11.19 5.61 1.43
C GLU A 77 -12.63 5.88 1.87
N ALA A 78 -12.87 6.32 3.12
CA ALA A 78 -14.20 6.57 3.65
C ALA A 78 -15.00 7.57 2.79
N VAL A 79 -14.39 8.71 2.43
CA VAL A 79 -15.03 9.73 1.60
C VAL A 79 -15.21 9.24 0.16
N PRO A 80 -14.19 8.70 -0.53
CA PRO A 80 -14.37 8.11 -1.85
C PRO A 80 -15.45 7.02 -1.93
N PHE A 81 -15.47 6.05 -0.99
CA PHE A 81 -16.48 5.00 -0.94
C PHE A 81 -17.87 5.54 -0.65
N PHE A 82 -18.00 6.53 0.24
CA PHE A 82 -19.27 7.18 0.52
C PHE A 82 -19.82 7.86 -0.74
N LEU A 83 -19.01 8.66 -1.43
CA LEU A 83 -19.42 9.33 -2.67
C LEU A 83 -19.81 8.29 -3.74
N PHE A 84 -18.99 7.26 -3.95
CA PHE A 84 -19.29 6.22 -4.92
C PHE A 84 -20.63 5.52 -4.63
N SER A 85 -20.81 5.06 -3.39
CA SER A 85 -22.00 4.31 -2.96
C SER A 85 -23.26 5.18 -2.96
N PHE A 86 -23.15 6.41 -2.49
CA PHE A 86 -24.26 7.37 -2.48
C PHE A 86 -24.68 7.75 -3.89
N GLY A 87 -23.71 8.03 -4.78
CA GLY A 87 -23.98 8.27 -6.20
C GLY A 87 -24.68 7.07 -6.85
N PHE A 88 -24.19 5.86 -6.59
CA PHE A 88 -24.80 4.63 -7.10
C PHE A 88 -26.24 4.46 -6.60
N PHE A 89 -26.48 4.67 -5.30
CA PHE A 89 -27.82 4.62 -4.72
C PHE A 89 -28.78 5.61 -5.40
N LEU A 90 -28.36 6.86 -5.65
CA LEU A 90 -29.19 7.86 -6.35
C LEU A 90 -29.54 7.46 -7.79
N THR A 91 -28.68 6.68 -8.45
CA THR A 91 -28.99 6.14 -9.79
C THR A 91 -30.10 5.10 -9.81
N ALA A 92 -30.35 4.43 -8.69
CA ALA A 92 -31.38 3.39 -8.59
C ALA A 92 -32.79 3.94 -8.27
N LEU A 93 -32.93 5.22 -7.92
CA LEU A 93 -34.20 5.78 -7.43
C LEU A 93 -35.11 6.29 -8.56
N HIS A 94 -34.66 7.28 -9.33
CA HIS A 94 -35.47 7.97 -10.34
C HIS A 94 -34.58 8.55 -11.46
N PRO A 95 -35.06 8.69 -12.72
CA PRO A 95 -34.24 9.24 -13.81
C PRO A 95 -33.62 10.62 -13.53
N PHE A 96 -34.35 11.51 -12.84
CA PHE A 96 -33.82 12.82 -12.45
C PHE A 96 -32.68 12.74 -11.41
N THR A 97 -32.82 11.90 -10.38
CA THR A 97 -31.74 11.68 -9.40
C THR A 97 -30.58 10.90 -10.00
N ALA A 98 -30.83 10.09 -11.02
CA ALA A 98 -29.80 9.31 -11.69
C ALA A 98 -28.78 10.18 -12.44
N PHE A 99 -29.20 11.35 -12.95
CA PHE A 99 -28.25 12.32 -13.52
C PHE A 99 -27.21 12.75 -12.47
N PHE A 100 -27.65 13.20 -11.30
CA PHE A 100 -26.77 13.58 -10.20
C PHE A 100 -26.00 12.38 -9.64
N GLY A 101 -26.64 11.22 -9.54
CA GLY A 101 -26.02 9.97 -9.10
C GLY A 101 -24.79 9.62 -9.94
N ARG A 102 -24.88 9.70 -11.28
CA ARG A 102 -23.74 9.45 -12.18
C ARG A 102 -22.60 10.43 -11.96
N ILE A 103 -22.89 11.72 -11.76
CA ILE A 103 -21.87 12.74 -11.46
C ILE A 103 -21.18 12.41 -10.14
N ILE A 104 -21.94 12.12 -9.09
CA ILE A 104 -21.41 11.81 -7.76
C ILE A 104 -20.59 10.51 -7.78
N THR A 105 -21.05 9.46 -8.47
CA THR A 105 -20.28 8.23 -8.65
C THR A 105 -18.96 8.48 -9.37
N PHE A 106 -18.97 9.31 -10.42
CA PHE A 106 -17.75 9.68 -11.14
C PHE A 106 -16.77 10.48 -10.26
N LEU A 107 -17.28 11.42 -9.47
CA LEU A 107 -16.47 12.14 -8.48
C LEU A 107 -15.90 11.21 -7.41
N GLY A 108 -16.68 10.24 -6.93
CA GLY A 108 -16.22 9.20 -6.00
C GLY A 108 -15.10 8.35 -6.59
N PHE A 109 -15.21 7.97 -7.87
CA PHE A 109 -14.14 7.25 -8.57
C PHE A 109 -12.87 8.09 -8.65
N ILE A 110 -12.95 9.36 -9.07
CA ILE A 110 -11.79 10.28 -9.09
C ILE A 110 -11.17 10.40 -7.68
N ALA A 111 -12.01 10.56 -6.66
CA ALA A 111 -11.56 10.66 -5.28
C ALA A 111 -10.77 9.41 -4.86
N MET A 112 -11.18 8.20 -5.24
CA MET A 112 -10.42 6.98 -4.92
C MET A 112 -8.98 7.07 -5.45
N PHE A 113 -8.77 7.48 -6.71
CA PHE A 113 -7.40 7.62 -7.25
C PHE A 113 -6.60 8.72 -6.55
N ILE A 114 -7.25 9.83 -6.18
CA ILE A 114 -6.57 10.93 -5.49
C ILE A 114 -6.13 10.46 -4.11
N PHE A 115 -7.01 9.84 -3.33
CA PHE A 115 -6.69 9.41 -1.96
C PHE A 115 -5.71 8.24 -1.96
N SER A 116 -5.84 7.31 -2.91
CA SER A 116 -4.88 6.20 -3.06
C SER A 116 -3.48 6.65 -3.43
N PHE A 117 -3.33 7.80 -4.09
CA PHE A 117 -2.03 8.39 -4.38
C PHE A 117 -1.25 8.76 -3.11
N PHE A 118 -1.90 9.10 -2.00
CA PHE A 118 -1.23 9.44 -0.73
C PHE A 118 -0.89 8.21 0.12
N MET A 119 -1.55 7.07 -0.11
CA MET A 119 -1.44 5.89 0.74
C MET A 119 -0.02 5.33 0.92
N PRO A 120 0.84 5.23 -0.11
CA PRO A 120 2.19 4.68 0.07
C PRO A 120 3.00 5.38 1.16
N PHE A 121 2.96 6.71 1.22
CA PHE A 121 3.65 7.47 2.26
C PHE A 121 2.86 7.51 3.57
N ALA A 122 1.53 7.52 3.54
CA ALA A 122 0.73 7.39 4.76
C ALA A 122 1.05 6.07 5.50
N PHE A 123 1.18 4.97 4.76
CA PHE A 123 1.57 3.67 5.31
C PHE A 123 3.00 3.66 5.83
N ALA A 124 3.92 4.39 5.19
CA ALA A 124 5.29 4.55 5.66
C ALA A 124 5.35 5.32 6.99
N VAL A 125 4.70 6.48 7.06
CA VAL A 125 4.58 7.28 8.30
C VAL A 125 3.97 6.44 9.42
N PHE A 126 2.86 5.75 9.13
CA PHE A 126 2.23 4.88 10.13
C PHE A 126 3.13 3.71 10.54
N ALA A 127 3.85 3.11 9.59
CA ALA A 127 4.75 2.01 9.88
C ALA A 127 5.96 2.45 10.72
N GLU A 128 6.43 3.69 10.59
CA GLU A 128 7.52 4.26 11.39
C GLU A 128 7.04 4.61 12.81
N GLU A 129 5.94 5.37 12.89
CA GLU A 129 5.54 6.06 14.12
C GLU A 129 4.39 5.40 14.88
N MET A 130 3.63 4.50 14.23
CA MET A 130 2.40 3.90 14.77
C MET A 130 1.34 4.93 15.21
N ASP A 131 1.39 6.15 14.64
CA ASP A 131 0.47 7.25 14.92
C ASP A 131 -0.44 7.54 13.71
N PHE A 132 -1.75 7.34 13.90
CA PHE A 132 -2.76 7.62 12.88
C PHE A 132 -2.86 9.09 12.54
N LYS A 133 -2.68 9.99 13.52
CA LYS A 133 -2.84 11.42 13.31
C LYS A 133 -1.82 11.90 12.29
N LYS A 134 -0.55 11.54 12.49
CA LYS A 134 0.54 11.87 11.57
C LYS A 134 0.33 11.26 10.19
N ALA A 135 -0.14 10.02 10.13
CA ALA A 135 -0.45 9.34 8.88
C ALA A 135 -1.62 9.98 8.11
N LEU A 136 -2.41 10.86 8.72
CA LEU A 136 -3.52 11.60 8.10
C LEU A 136 -3.19 13.08 7.85
N GLU A 137 -1.96 13.53 8.13
CA GLU A 137 -1.52 14.89 7.84
C GLU A 137 -1.16 15.04 6.35
N PHE A 138 -2.21 15.14 5.52
CA PHE A 138 -2.09 15.24 4.05
C PHE A 138 -1.12 16.32 3.59
N GLU A 139 -1.03 17.45 4.29
CA GLU A 139 -0.11 18.53 3.95
C GLU A 139 1.35 18.08 4.08
N ASN A 140 1.69 17.39 5.16
CA ASN A 140 3.04 16.89 5.41
C ASN A 140 3.41 15.79 4.42
N ILE A 141 2.48 14.88 4.15
CA ILE A 141 2.66 13.83 3.14
C ILE A 141 2.84 14.44 1.74
N LEU A 142 2.05 15.47 1.38
CA LEU A 142 2.17 16.13 0.09
C LEU A 142 3.53 16.82 -0.08
N LYS A 143 4.04 17.48 0.98
CA LYS A 143 5.39 18.08 0.98
C LYS A 143 6.45 17.01 0.73
N ALA A 144 6.38 15.89 1.46
CA ALA A 144 7.29 14.75 1.26
C ALA A 144 7.23 14.18 -0.16
N ILE A 145 6.02 13.99 -0.72
CA ILE A 145 5.86 13.52 -2.11
C ILE A 145 6.50 14.51 -3.09
N LYS A 146 6.33 15.82 -2.89
CA LYS A 146 6.91 16.85 -3.78
C LYS A 146 8.43 16.81 -3.82
N GLU A 147 9.10 16.44 -2.72
CA GLU A 147 10.56 16.30 -2.68
C GLU A 147 11.09 15.18 -3.60
N VAL A 148 10.28 14.15 -3.86
CA VAL A 148 10.63 12.99 -4.69
C VAL A 148 9.61 12.73 -5.80
N LEU A 149 8.98 13.79 -6.30
CA LEU A 149 7.75 13.71 -7.11
C LEU A 149 7.89 12.81 -8.34
N ILE A 150 8.98 12.95 -9.10
CA ILE A 150 9.20 12.21 -10.34
C ILE A 150 9.33 10.71 -10.04
N GLN A 151 10.14 10.35 -9.05
CA GLN A 151 10.33 8.96 -8.67
C GLN A 151 9.03 8.39 -8.07
N TYR A 152 8.32 9.17 -7.26
CA TYR A 152 7.06 8.76 -6.66
C TYR A 152 6.01 8.43 -7.72
N ILE A 153 5.77 9.33 -8.68
CA ILE A 153 4.82 9.12 -9.78
C ILE A 153 5.23 7.92 -10.63
N ALA A 154 6.52 7.80 -10.98
CA ALA A 154 7.01 6.67 -11.76
C ALA A 154 6.80 5.32 -11.05
N GLY A 155 7.09 5.24 -9.75
CA GLY A 155 6.85 4.05 -8.95
C GLY A 155 5.37 3.72 -8.82
N TYR A 156 4.54 4.73 -8.56
CA TYR A 156 3.10 4.57 -8.43
C TYR A 156 2.46 4.04 -9.71
N ILE A 157 2.75 4.67 -10.86
CA ILE A 157 2.28 4.22 -12.16
C ILE A 157 2.82 2.83 -12.50
N GLY A 158 4.10 2.55 -12.19
CA GLY A 158 4.71 1.24 -12.43
C GLY A 158 4.00 0.12 -11.67
N ILE A 159 3.68 0.34 -10.39
CA ILE A 159 2.95 -0.63 -9.56
C ILE A 159 1.52 -0.82 -10.09
N MET A 160 0.81 0.26 -10.40
CA MET A 160 -0.54 0.18 -10.96
C MET A 160 -0.55 -0.56 -12.29
N PHE A 161 0.42 -0.30 -13.16
CA PHE A 161 0.56 -0.98 -14.43
C PHE A 161 0.81 -2.48 -14.24
N LEU A 162 1.69 -2.88 -13.33
CA LEU A 162 1.97 -4.29 -13.05
C LEU A 162 0.75 -5.03 -12.47
N ILE A 163 0.05 -4.43 -11.51
CA ILE A 163 -1.18 -5.00 -10.94
C ILE A 163 -2.26 -5.11 -12.02
N GLY A 164 -2.47 -4.05 -12.82
CA GLY A 164 -3.43 -4.04 -13.92
C GLY A 164 -3.09 -5.07 -15.01
N PHE A 165 -1.82 -5.23 -15.35
CA PHE A 165 -1.36 -6.24 -16.28
C PHE A 165 -1.66 -7.66 -15.79
N PHE A 166 -1.38 -7.97 -14.52
CA PHE A 166 -1.72 -9.27 -13.94
C PHE A 166 -3.22 -9.49 -13.81
N TYR A 167 -3.99 -8.45 -13.49
CA TYR A 167 -5.45 -8.51 -13.50
C TYR A 167 -5.97 -8.93 -14.88
N LEU A 168 -5.47 -8.32 -15.96
CA LEU A 168 -5.91 -8.61 -17.33
C LEU A 168 -5.43 -9.96 -17.87
N THR A 169 -4.30 -10.49 -17.38
CA THR A 169 -3.68 -11.71 -17.92
C THR A 169 -3.93 -12.94 -17.05
N VAL A 170 -3.67 -12.86 -15.75
CA VAL A 170 -3.66 -13.99 -14.82
C VAL A 170 -5.08 -14.41 -14.44
N LEU A 171 -6.01 -13.47 -14.24
CA LEU A 171 -7.40 -13.81 -13.92
C LEU A 171 -8.18 -14.44 -15.09
N ARG A 172 -7.62 -14.44 -16.30
CA ARG A 172 -8.18 -15.20 -17.43
C ARG A 172 -7.95 -16.70 -17.29
N ILE A 173 -7.01 -17.13 -16.44
CA ILE A 173 -6.77 -18.54 -16.15
C ILE A 173 -8.00 -19.06 -15.38
N PRO A 174 -8.70 -20.09 -15.89
CA PRO A 174 -9.92 -20.57 -15.27
C PRO A 174 -9.73 -21.06 -13.83
N TYR A 175 -10.85 -21.10 -13.10
CA TYR A 175 -10.97 -21.63 -11.75
C TYR A 175 -10.16 -20.86 -10.69
N LEU A 176 -10.01 -21.48 -9.52
CA LEU A 176 -9.28 -20.93 -8.37
C LEU A 176 -7.79 -20.72 -8.65
N ILE A 177 -7.22 -21.34 -9.70
CA ILE A 177 -5.78 -21.23 -10.02
C ILE A 177 -5.43 -19.79 -10.40
N GLY A 178 -6.17 -19.18 -11.32
CA GLY A 178 -5.94 -17.79 -11.73
C GLY A 178 -6.06 -16.83 -10.55
N PHE A 179 -7.07 -17.03 -9.69
CA PHE A 179 -7.28 -16.22 -8.49
C PHE A 179 -6.11 -16.34 -7.49
N VAL A 180 -5.67 -17.55 -7.17
CA VAL A 180 -4.56 -17.78 -6.24
C VAL A 180 -3.25 -17.21 -6.79
N MET A 181 -2.97 -17.42 -8.08
CA MET A 181 -1.80 -16.83 -8.73
C MET A 181 -1.85 -15.31 -8.69
N PHE A 182 -3.01 -14.70 -8.98
CA PHE A 182 -3.19 -13.26 -8.91
C PHE A 182 -2.98 -12.73 -7.49
N SER A 183 -3.43 -13.44 -6.46
CA SER A 183 -3.20 -13.11 -5.04
C SER A 183 -1.71 -13.04 -4.70
N ILE A 184 -0.98 -14.11 -5.04
CA ILE A 184 0.46 -14.21 -4.76
C ILE A 184 1.25 -13.13 -5.52
N LEU A 185 0.95 -12.94 -6.80
CA LEU A 185 1.65 -11.98 -7.65
C LEU A 185 1.36 -10.53 -7.24
N THR A 186 0.09 -10.21 -6.93
CA THR A 186 -0.29 -8.89 -6.41
C THR A 186 0.44 -8.59 -5.12
N TYR A 187 0.46 -9.53 -4.18
CA TYR A 187 1.16 -9.33 -2.91
C TYR A 187 2.67 -9.15 -3.08
N TYR A 188 3.29 -9.88 -4.02
CA TYR A 188 4.70 -9.69 -4.33
C TYR A 188 4.97 -8.28 -4.90
N ILE A 189 4.10 -7.77 -5.79
CA ILE A 189 4.21 -6.38 -6.27
C ILE A 189 4.08 -5.40 -5.10
N LEU A 190 3.17 -5.64 -4.14
CA LEU A 190 3.04 -4.79 -2.96
C LEU A 190 4.32 -4.79 -2.11
N ILE A 191 5.03 -5.91 -1.99
CA ILE A 191 6.35 -5.95 -1.32
C ILE A 191 7.39 -5.12 -2.08
N LEU A 192 7.45 -5.25 -3.42
CA LEU A 192 8.35 -4.44 -4.23
C LEU A 192 8.03 -2.96 -4.11
N GLY A 193 6.74 -2.62 -4.08
CA GLY A 193 6.26 -1.25 -3.86
C GLY A 193 6.60 -0.73 -2.47
N ALA A 194 6.39 -1.55 -1.43
CA ALA A 194 6.77 -1.22 -0.06
C ALA A 194 8.27 -0.91 0.05
N TYR A 195 9.13 -1.73 -0.57
CA TYR A 195 10.56 -1.45 -0.63
C TYR A 195 10.86 -0.14 -1.35
N TYR A 196 10.31 0.03 -2.54
CA TYR A 196 10.54 1.23 -3.35
C TYR A 196 10.11 2.51 -2.62
N PHE A 197 8.89 2.53 -2.07
CA PHE A 197 8.35 3.69 -1.38
C PHE A 197 8.97 3.91 -0.01
N ALA A 198 9.37 2.87 0.73
CA ALA A 198 10.15 3.03 1.95
C ALA A 198 11.49 3.72 1.65
N GLN A 199 12.20 3.27 0.62
CA GLN A 199 13.49 3.85 0.22
C GLN A 199 13.36 5.29 -0.33
N LEU A 200 12.21 5.63 -0.93
CA LEU A 200 11.90 7.01 -1.27
C LEU A 200 11.58 7.84 -0.03
N PHE A 201 10.74 7.31 0.85
CA PHE A 201 10.27 8.00 2.05
C PHE A 201 11.43 8.42 2.95
N ILE A 202 12.43 7.56 3.14
CA ILE A 202 13.64 7.87 3.94
C ILE A 202 14.36 9.12 3.43
N ARG A 203 14.29 9.42 2.13
CA ARG A 203 14.98 10.58 1.53
C ARG A 203 14.27 11.90 1.82
N THR A 204 13.03 11.83 2.29
CA THR A 204 12.18 13.00 2.51
C THR A 204 12.39 13.60 3.89
N SER A 205 12.02 14.87 4.06
CA SER A 205 12.02 15.57 5.36
C SER A 205 11.08 14.98 6.41
N LEU A 206 10.11 14.15 5.98
CA LEU A 206 9.11 13.55 6.85
C LEU A 206 9.62 12.28 7.57
N SER A 207 10.72 11.70 7.09
CA SER A 207 11.35 10.53 7.73
C SER A 207 12.14 10.94 8.96
N THR A 208 11.89 10.28 10.10
CA THR A 208 12.66 10.55 11.33
C THR A 208 14.06 9.94 11.27
N VAL A 209 14.25 8.90 10.46
CA VAL A 209 15.56 8.26 10.24
C VAL A 209 16.58 9.25 9.66
N LYS A 210 16.16 10.08 8.69
CA LYS A 210 17.05 11.06 8.05
C LYS A 210 17.54 12.13 9.03
N ILE A 211 16.64 12.64 9.88
CA ILE A 211 16.96 13.64 10.90
C ILE A 211 18.04 13.10 11.84
N THR A 212 17.99 11.80 12.18
CA THR A 212 18.96 11.18 13.07
C THR A 212 20.35 11.06 12.42
N GLU A 213 20.43 10.72 11.13
CA GLU A 213 21.71 10.65 10.41
C GLU A 213 22.37 12.03 10.23
N ASP A 214 21.59 13.07 9.93
CA ASP A 214 22.13 14.41 9.75
C ASP A 214 22.64 14.97 11.09
N VAL A 215 21.91 14.76 12.19
CA VAL A 215 22.35 15.15 13.55
C VAL A 215 23.62 14.41 14.00
N LEU A 216 23.77 13.13 13.64
CA LEU A 216 24.96 12.34 14.00
C LEU A 216 26.21 12.68 13.15
N LYS A 217 26.04 13.30 11.98
CA LYS A 217 27.18 13.77 11.16
C LYS A 217 27.74 15.11 11.62
N ASP A 218 26.94 15.88 12.37
CA ASP A 218 27.30 17.21 12.88
C ASP A 218 27.91 17.19 14.31
N ILE A 219 28.15 16.00 14.87
CA ILE A 219 28.81 15.78 16.18
C ILE A 219 30.18 15.11 15.97
#